data_AF-E4XMP0-F1
#
_entry.id   AF-E4XMP0-F1
#
_cell.length_a   1.000
_cell.length_b   1.000
_cell.length_c   1.000
_cell.angle_alpha   90.00
_cell.angle_beta   90.00
_cell.angle_gamma   90.00
#
_symmetry.space_group_name_H-M   'P 1'
#
loop_
_entity.id
_entity.type
_entity.pdbx_description
1 polymer ?
#
loop_
_entity_poly.entity_id
_entity_poly.type
_entity_poly.pdbx_seq_one_letter_code
_entity_poly.pdbx_strand_id
1 'polypeptide(L)'
;TSIDSRRDSKSDIFSCTSSSVDLGSIASTPLGSREPTPSLGVVSAAELETRLRSLAKDGFRVPIAAIKDETNGETVSISQAKDRKLIDSVTEQRLLEAQAVTGGIILHTSGARLTPNEALSAKYITNRAFSTLTEAHKAWTGFSDRRTGKRNCLSLPEALKSGSGSYEAMTRFLEYQVVLGGVYDVQKREFHSLHEAVDNGLIESRKAERLADFSRHSRQLTDPRTNLTTTYSKLVEAAYLDSAGILTLSAWPRKQRSLKLESGLTVRASSLASSRASSRGTSPARHLGTFEIGQI
;
A
#
# COMPACT_ATOMS: atom_id res chain seq x y z
N THR A 1 28.55 17.95 62.66
CA THR A 1 29.80 18.62 63.11
C THR A 1 30.72 18.64 61.90
N SER A 2 30.83 19.78 61.21
CA SER A 2 31.97 20.72 61.34
C SER A 2 33.29 20.06 60.93
N ILE A 3 34.15 20.55 60.04
CA ILE A 3 34.59 21.91 59.61
C ILE A 3 35.68 21.58 58.55
N ASP A 4 35.65 22.10 57.32
CA ASP A 4 36.24 23.37 56.85
C ASP A 4 37.70 23.28 56.36
N SER A 5 38.03 24.27 55.52
CA SER A 5 39.32 24.84 55.11
C SER A 5 39.98 24.23 53.86
N ARG A 6 39.95 24.88 52.66
CA ARG A 6 40.42 26.24 52.21
C ARG A 6 41.91 26.50 52.41
N ARG A 7 42.61 26.73 51.28
CA ARG A 7 43.55 27.84 50.95
C ARG A 7 44.23 27.50 49.61
N ASP A 8 44.02 28.25 48.53
CA ASP A 8 44.57 29.56 48.14
C ASP A 8 45.95 29.50 47.47
N SER A 9 46.04 30.06 46.25
CA SER A 9 47.10 30.92 45.66
C SER A 9 46.90 30.96 44.11
N LYS A 10 46.41 32.04 43.47
CA LYS A 10 47.11 33.27 42.98
C LYS A 10 48.43 32.97 42.24
N SER A 11 48.80 33.53 41.09
CA SER A 11 48.27 34.57 40.19
C SER A 11 49.12 34.59 38.89
N ASP A 12 48.85 35.54 37.98
CA ASP A 12 49.70 36.12 36.91
C ASP A 12 49.28 35.73 35.48
N ILE A 13 48.49 36.56 34.78
CA ILE A 13 48.81 37.82 34.05
C ILE A 13 49.74 37.57 32.86
N PHE A 14 49.21 37.73 31.64
CA PHE A 14 49.76 38.61 30.60
C PHE A 14 48.69 38.95 29.55
N SER A 15 48.43 40.23 29.40
CA SER A 15 47.64 40.85 28.33
C SER A 15 48.45 40.96 27.04
N CYS A 16 47.78 41.03 25.88
CA CYS A 16 48.05 42.08 24.89
C CYS A 16 46.88 42.24 23.91
N THR A 17 46.43 43.48 23.81
CA THR A 17 45.58 44.15 22.81
C THR A 17 46.24 44.05 21.40
N SER A 18 45.62 44.30 20.24
CA SER A 18 44.70 45.39 19.87
C SER A 18 44.10 45.21 18.46
N SER A 19 42.93 45.83 18.30
CA SER A 19 42.48 46.71 17.22
C SER A 19 41.85 46.18 15.92
N SER A 20 40.60 46.65 15.80
CA SER A 20 39.61 46.74 14.73
C SER A 20 40.10 47.32 13.41
N VAL A 21 39.48 46.88 12.30
CA VAL A 21 38.88 47.77 11.29
C VAL A 21 37.64 47.11 10.67
N ASP A 22 36.50 47.80 10.75
CA ASP A 22 35.27 47.55 10.01
C ASP A 22 35.32 48.19 8.62
N LEU A 23 34.74 47.53 7.61
CA LEU A 23 34.24 48.17 6.39
C LEU A 23 33.27 47.23 5.63
N GLY A 24 32.02 47.68 5.48
CA GLY A 24 31.27 47.51 4.23
C GLY A 24 30.25 46.37 4.13
N SER A 25 28.99 46.74 4.32
CA SER A 25 27.76 45.99 4.01
C SER A 25 27.63 45.59 2.53
N ILE A 26 27.27 44.32 2.25
CA ILE A 26 26.41 43.94 1.13
C ILE A 26 25.41 42.88 1.61
N ALA A 27 24.12 43.20 1.45
CA ALA A 27 22.99 42.35 1.77
C ALA A 27 22.95 41.09 0.91
N SER A 28 22.58 39.96 1.52
CA SER A 28 22.09 38.78 0.82
C SER A 28 21.09 38.07 1.72
N THR A 29 19.82 38.18 1.35
CA THR A 29 18.68 37.44 1.90
C THR A 29 18.95 35.93 1.95
N PRO A 30 18.70 35.22 3.07
CA PRO A 30 18.58 33.78 3.02
C PRO A 30 17.19 33.41 2.51
N LEU A 31 17.22 32.75 1.35
CA LEU A 31 16.14 32.02 0.71
C LEU A 31 15.54 31.00 1.69
N GLY A 32 14.23 30.79 1.57
CA GLY A 32 13.38 30.12 2.55
C GLY A 32 13.83 28.75 3.03
N SER A 33 13.40 28.46 4.26
CA SER A 33 13.40 27.14 4.88
C SER A 33 12.80 26.11 3.92
N ARG A 34 13.69 25.33 3.31
CA ARG A 34 13.35 24.16 2.53
C ARG A 34 12.80 23.10 3.49
N GLU A 35 11.47 23.02 3.55
CA GLU A 35 10.76 21.85 4.06
C GLU A 35 11.45 20.57 3.54
N PRO A 36 11.81 19.61 4.41
CA PRO A 36 12.35 18.35 3.96
C PRO A 36 11.25 17.60 3.22
N THR A 37 11.33 17.63 1.89
CA THR A 37 10.59 16.72 1.01
C THR A 37 10.76 15.30 1.52
N PRO A 38 9.68 14.52 1.73
CA PRO A 38 9.83 13.13 2.15
C PRO A 38 10.45 12.38 0.98
N SER A 39 11.72 12.00 1.13
CA SER A 39 12.32 10.91 0.38
C SER A 39 11.41 9.70 0.53
N LEU A 40 11.14 8.96 -0.55
CA LEU A 40 10.54 7.62 -0.45
C LEU A 40 11.51 6.71 0.31
N GLY A 41 11.49 6.83 1.64
CA GLY A 41 12.05 5.84 2.54
C GLY A 41 11.20 4.60 2.42
N VAL A 42 11.85 3.44 2.31
CA VAL A 42 11.19 2.16 2.52
C VAL A 42 10.63 2.21 3.94
N VAL A 43 9.32 2.48 4.07
CA VAL A 43 8.64 2.49 5.36
C VAL A 43 8.72 1.08 5.91
N SER A 44 9.21 0.92 7.13
CA SER A 44 9.26 -0.41 7.75
C SER A 44 7.82 -0.90 7.98
N ALA A 45 7.59 -2.22 7.91
CA ALA A 45 6.27 -2.80 8.14
C ALA A 45 5.68 -2.36 9.50
N ALA A 46 6.53 -2.21 10.52
CA ALA A 46 6.16 -1.72 11.85
C ALA A 46 5.68 -0.25 11.86
N GLU A 47 6.32 0.61 11.04
CA GLU A 47 5.92 2.01 10.92
C GLU A 47 4.60 2.16 10.16
N LEU A 48 4.39 1.36 9.10
CA LEU A 48 3.11 1.28 8.41
C LEU A 48 1.99 0.82 9.36
N GLU A 49 2.24 -0.23 10.16
CA GLU A 49 1.29 -0.72 11.15
C GLU A 49 0.95 0.36 12.18
N THR A 50 1.96 1.04 12.73
CA THR A 50 1.77 2.11 13.73
C THR A 50 0.92 3.23 13.17
N ARG A 51 1.20 3.66 11.93
CA ARG A 51 0.41 4.66 11.22
C ARG A 51 -1.03 4.18 11.04
N LEU A 52 -1.27 2.97 10.54
CA LEU A 52 -2.64 2.51 10.29
C LEU A 52 -3.44 2.27 11.57
N ARG A 53 -2.77 1.87 12.65
CA ARG A 53 -3.39 1.72 13.98
C ARG A 53 -3.83 3.08 14.54
N SER A 54 -3.02 4.13 14.39
CA SER A 54 -3.42 5.47 14.84
C SER A 54 -4.56 6.08 14.01
N LEU A 55 -4.77 5.58 12.80
CA LEU A 55 -5.88 5.98 11.93
C LEU A 55 -7.16 5.18 12.16
N ALA A 56 -7.08 4.03 12.85
CA ALA A 56 -8.25 3.21 13.14
C ALA A 56 -9.24 3.99 14.01
N LYS A 57 -10.51 4.05 13.59
CA LYS A 57 -11.61 4.69 14.32
C LYS A 57 -12.64 3.64 14.69
N ASP A 58 -13.13 3.69 15.93
CA ASP A 58 -14.18 2.79 16.44
C ASP A 58 -13.86 1.29 16.22
N GLY A 59 -12.58 0.92 16.26
CA GLY A 59 -12.10 -0.45 16.02
C GLY A 59 -11.98 -0.84 14.55
N PHE A 60 -12.47 -0.03 13.60
CA PHE A 60 -12.37 -0.28 12.17
C PHE A 60 -11.01 0.13 11.61
N ARG A 61 -10.45 -0.73 10.76
CA ARG A 61 -9.25 -0.39 9.98
C ARG A 61 -9.58 0.53 8.81
N VAL A 62 -8.57 1.21 8.28
CA VAL A 62 -8.74 2.19 7.21
C VAL A 62 -8.12 1.66 5.91
N PRO A 63 -8.81 0.76 5.17
CA PRO A 63 -8.37 0.35 3.85
C PRO A 63 -8.51 1.52 2.86
N ILE A 64 -7.89 1.37 1.69
CA ILE A 64 -8.07 2.32 0.58
C ILE A 64 -9.56 2.37 0.21
N ALA A 65 -10.16 3.53 0.42
CA ALA A 65 -11.58 3.82 0.29
C ALA A 65 -11.93 4.41 -1.08
N ALA A 66 -11.02 5.23 -1.63
CA ALA A 66 -11.28 6.04 -2.80
C ALA A 66 -10.06 6.21 -3.69
N ILE A 67 -10.30 6.66 -4.92
CA ILE A 67 -9.26 7.03 -5.89
C ILE A 67 -9.40 8.51 -6.21
N LYS A 68 -8.31 9.27 -6.11
CA LYS A 68 -8.28 10.66 -6.60
C LYS A 68 -7.76 10.70 -8.02
N ASP A 69 -8.56 11.23 -8.93
CA ASP A 69 -8.12 11.56 -10.28
C ASP A 69 -7.33 12.87 -10.23
N GLU A 70 -6.01 12.78 -10.38
CA GLU A 70 -5.13 13.96 -10.29
C GLU A 70 -5.29 14.92 -11.49
N THR A 71 -6.02 14.53 -12.54
CA THR A 71 -6.22 15.41 -13.71
C THR A 71 -7.28 16.48 -13.49
N ASN A 72 -8.33 16.15 -12.76
CA ASN A 72 -9.42 17.07 -12.45
C ASN A 72 -9.56 17.33 -10.93
N GLY A 73 -8.75 16.65 -10.11
CA GLY A 73 -8.75 16.77 -8.65
C GLY A 73 -9.90 16.07 -7.95
N GLU A 74 -10.71 15.28 -8.66
CA GLU A 74 -11.93 14.65 -8.15
C GLU A 74 -11.62 13.33 -7.43
N THR A 75 -12.15 13.17 -6.21
CA THR A 75 -12.13 11.90 -5.48
C THR A 75 -13.37 11.08 -5.86
N VAL A 76 -13.16 9.87 -6.40
CA VAL A 76 -14.22 8.98 -6.90
C VAL A 76 -14.20 7.62 -6.21
N SER A 77 -15.31 6.88 -6.33
CA SER A 77 -15.36 5.49 -5.86
C SER A 77 -14.42 4.58 -6.66
N ILE A 78 -14.06 3.42 -6.08
CA ILE A 78 -13.19 2.45 -6.75
C ILE A 78 -13.80 1.97 -8.08
N SER A 79 -15.11 1.67 -8.13
CA SER A 79 -15.78 1.26 -9.37
C SER A 79 -15.85 2.38 -10.40
N GLN A 80 -16.12 3.62 -9.98
CA GLN A 80 -16.07 4.78 -10.88
C GLN A 80 -14.66 4.98 -11.46
N ALA A 81 -13.61 4.78 -10.66
CA ALA A 81 -12.22 4.87 -11.12
C ALA A 81 -11.91 3.82 -12.20
N LYS A 82 -12.44 2.60 -12.05
CA LYS A 82 -12.30 1.56 -13.07
C LYS A 82 -13.05 1.94 -14.36
N ASP A 83 -14.25 2.50 -14.26
CA ASP A 83 -15.01 2.93 -15.45
C ASP A 83 -14.32 4.10 -16.19
N ARG A 84 -13.65 4.97 -15.45
CA ARG A 84 -12.78 6.03 -15.98
C ARG A 84 -11.39 5.53 -16.44
N LYS A 85 -11.11 4.23 -16.34
CA LYS A 85 -9.82 3.61 -16.70
C LYS A 85 -8.62 4.15 -15.90
N LEU A 86 -8.87 4.64 -14.69
CA LEU A 86 -7.84 5.03 -13.71
C LEU A 86 -7.26 3.81 -12.97
N ILE A 87 -7.99 2.70 -12.92
CA ILE A 87 -7.50 1.41 -12.45
C ILE A 87 -7.99 0.31 -13.39
N ASP A 88 -7.35 -0.86 -13.36
CA ASP A 88 -7.83 -2.04 -14.08
C ASP A 88 -8.82 -2.84 -13.21
N SER A 89 -9.56 -3.77 -13.84
CA SER A 89 -10.58 -4.56 -13.15
C SER A 89 -10.00 -5.46 -12.05
N VAL A 90 -8.74 -5.88 -12.19
CA VAL A 90 -8.06 -6.68 -11.16
C VAL A 90 -7.81 -5.79 -9.93
N THR A 91 -7.27 -4.59 -10.13
CA THR A 91 -7.05 -3.65 -9.02
C THR A 91 -8.36 -3.24 -8.36
N GLU A 92 -9.41 -2.96 -9.15
CA GLU A 92 -10.75 -2.70 -8.62
C GLU A 92 -11.21 -3.80 -7.66
N GLN A 93 -11.19 -5.05 -8.13
CA GLN A 93 -11.63 -6.19 -7.33
C GLN A 93 -10.82 -6.34 -6.04
N ARG A 94 -9.50 -6.24 -6.12
CA ARG A 94 -8.60 -6.43 -4.97
C ARG A 94 -8.77 -5.33 -3.92
N LEU A 95 -8.97 -4.08 -4.34
CA LEU A 95 -9.24 -2.98 -3.41
C LEU A 95 -10.61 -3.15 -2.72
N LEU A 96 -11.66 -3.56 -3.46
CA LEU A 96 -12.98 -3.82 -2.88
C LEU A 96 -12.97 -5.05 -1.93
N GLU A 97 -12.20 -6.09 -2.25
CA GLU A 97 -11.99 -7.22 -1.33
C GLU A 97 -11.35 -6.75 -0.01
N ALA A 98 -10.33 -5.89 -0.07
CA ALA A 98 -9.68 -5.33 1.13
C ALA A 98 -10.64 -4.52 2.01
N GLN A 99 -11.62 -3.83 1.41
CA GLN A 99 -12.70 -3.18 2.15
C GLN A 99 -13.65 -4.20 2.81
N ALA A 100 -14.08 -5.19 2.03
CA ALA A 100 -15.00 -6.23 2.50
C ALA A 100 -14.43 -7.01 3.69
N VAL A 101 -13.15 -7.40 3.66
CA VAL A 101 -12.51 -8.17 4.76
C VAL A 101 -12.32 -7.37 6.04
N THR A 102 -12.49 -6.05 6.00
CA THR A 102 -12.30 -5.12 7.13
C THR A 102 -13.59 -4.41 7.56
N GLY A 103 -14.75 -4.90 7.15
CA GLY A 103 -16.04 -4.41 7.64
C GLY A 103 -17.05 -3.98 6.59
N GLY A 104 -16.73 -4.10 5.30
CA GLY A 104 -17.67 -3.81 4.22
C GLY A 104 -17.18 -2.72 3.27
N ILE A 105 -17.97 -2.49 2.22
CA ILE A 105 -17.66 -1.57 1.11
C ILE A 105 -17.79 -0.13 1.59
N ILE A 106 -16.77 0.68 1.34
CA ILE A 106 -16.70 2.06 1.86
C ILE A 106 -17.27 3.04 0.85
N LEU A 107 -18.17 3.90 1.31
CA LEU A 107 -18.64 5.06 0.56
C LEU A 107 -17.59 6.18 0.59
N HIS A 108 -16.99 6.48 -0.56
CA HIS A 108 -15.99 7.55 -0.68
C HIS A 108 -16.48 8.95 -0.24
N THR A 109 -17.79 9.21 -0.23
CA THR A 109 -18.34 10.53 0.15
C THR A 109 -18.50 10.72 1.65
N SER A 110 -18.80 9.65 2.40
CA SER A 110 -19.14 9.73 3.83
C SER A 110 -18.25 8.86 4.73
N GLY A 111 -17.43 7.98 4.15
CA GLY A 111 -16.69 6.95 4.90
C GLY A 111 -17.57 5.83 5.46
N ALA A 112 -18.89 5.86 5.23
CA ALA A 112 -19.80 4.84 5.73
C ALA A 112 -19.50 3.47 5.10
N ARG A 113 -19.67 2.41 5.88
CA ARG A 113 -19.46 1.03 5.45
C ARG A 113 -20.81 0.38 5.14
N LEU A 114 -20.90 -0.19 3.95
CA LEU A 114 -22.06 -0.95 3.49
C LEU A 114 -21.73 -2.43 3.43
N THR A 115 -22.68 -3.27 3.82
CA THR A 115 -22.62 -4.70 3.49
C THR A 115 -22.62 -4.89 1.96
N PRO A 116 -22.10 -6.02 1.43
CA PRO A 116 -22.16 -6.29 0.00
C PRO A 116 -23.58 -6.20 -0.58
N ASN A 117 -24.61 -6.56 0.19
CA ASN A 117 -25.99 -6.48 -0.25
C ASN A 117 -26.48 -5.02 -0.38
N GLU A 118 -26.22 -4.20 0.64
CA GLU A 118 -26.55 -2.77 0.60
C GLU A 118 -25.77 -2.04 -0.51
N ALA A 119 -24.48 -2.37 -0.68
CA ALA A 119 -23.66 -1.81 -1.74
C ALA A 119 -24.18 -2.19 -3.14
N LEU A 120 -24.72 -3.40 -3.32
CA LEU A 120 -25.36 -3.82 -4.57
C LEU A 120 -26.65 -3.04 -4.81
N SER A 121 -27.52 -2.93 -3.80
CA SER A 121 -28.77 -2.16 -3.89
C SER A 121 -28.53 -0.69 -4.20
N ALA A 122 -27.49 -0.10 -3.61
CA ALA A 122 -27.07 1.28 -3.84
C ALA A 122 -26.24 1.46 -5.12
N LYS A 123 -26.01 0.40 -5.91
CA LYS A 123 -25.22 0.40 -7.16
C LYS A 123 -23.76 0.86 -6.99
N TYR A 124 -23.20 0.67 -5.80
CA TYR A 124 -21.78 0.90 -5.54
C TYR A 124 -20.89 -0.25 -6.03
N ILE A 125 -21.46 -1.45 -6.18
CA ILE A 125 -20.81 -2.61 -6.76
C ILE A 125 -21.68 -3.25 -7.84
N THR A 126 -21.07 -4.05 -8.71
CA THR A 126 -21.77 -4.76 -9.77
C THR A 126 -22.26 -6.14 -9.30
N ASN A 127 -23.28 -6.70 -9.96
CA ASN A 127 -23.76 -8.06 -9.69
C ASN A 127 -22.64 -9.12 -9.87
N ARG A 128 -21.71 -8.87 -10.80
CA ARG A 128 -20.55 -9.74 -11.01
C ARG A 128 -19.61 -9.75 -9.80
N ALA A 129 -19.41 -8.61 -9.14
CA ALA A 129 -18.54 -8.50 -7.97
C ALA A 129 -19.22 -9.02 -6.69
N PHE A 130 -20.55 -9.03 -6.63
CA PHE A 130 -21.31 -9.36 -5.43
C PHE A 130 -20.95 -10.71 -4.79
N SER A 131 -20.83 -11.78 -5.57
CA SER A 131 -20.50 -13.11 -5.04
C SER A 131 -19.11 -13.14 -4.40
N THR A 132 -18.11 -12.59 -5.07
CA THR A 132 -16.73 -12.52 -4.59
C THR A 132 -16.60 -11.63 -3.36
N LEU A 133 -17.27 -10.48 -3.34
CA LEU A 133 -17.24 -9.57 -2.19
C LEU A 133 -18.01 -10.12 -1.00
N THR A 134 -19.07 -10.90 -1.23
CA THR A 134 -19.76 -11.64 -0.17
C THR A 134 -18.87 -12.71 0.44
N GLU A 135 -18.06 -13.41 -0.36
CA GLU A 135 -17.06 -14.36 0.13
C GLU A 135 -15.98 -13.66 0.97
N ALA A 136 -15.44 -12.53 0.47
CA ALA A 136 -14.46 -11.73 1.20
C ALA A 136 -15.01 -11.18 2.52
N HIS A 137 -16.28 -10.74 2.55
CA HIS A 137 -16.92 -10.21 3.75
C HIS A 137 -17.08 -11.24 4.88
N LYS A 138 -17.04 -12.55 4.57
CA LYS A 138 -17.00 -13.60 5.61
C LYS A 138 -15.72 -13.55 6.46
N ALA A 139 -14.64 -12.93 5.98
CA ALA A 139 -13.48 -12.67 6.82
C ALA A 139 -13.77 -11.69 7.98
N TRP A 140 -14.83 -10.89 7.86
CA TRP A 140 -15.31 -9.97 8.88
C TRP A 140 -16.50 -10.53 9.67
N THR A 141 -17.47 -11.16 8.99
CA THR A 141 -18.68 -11.70 9.66
C THR A 141 -18.48 -13.12 10.21
N GLY A 142 -17.42 -13.79 9.79
CA GLY A 142 -17.08 -15.16 10.14
C GLY A 142 -17.52 -16.21 9.13
N PHE A 143 -16.83 -17.34 9.14
CA PHE A 143 -17.13 -18.50 8.31
C PHE A 143 -17.92 -19.54 9.10
N SER A 144 -18.97 -20.10 8.50
CA SER A 144 -19.75 -21.14 9.17
C SER A 144 -18.91 -22.40 9.40
N ASP A 145 -18.78 -22.83 10.66
CA ASP A 145 -18.21 -24.13 10.98
C ASP A 145 -19.26 -25.23 10.72
N ARG A 146 -18.94 -26.16 9.81
CA ARG A 146 -19.81 -27.31 9.52
C ARG A 146 -19.85 -28.32 10.68
N ARG A 147 -18.84 -28.32 11.56
CA ARG A 147 -18.69 -29.28 12.66
C ARG A 147 -19.45 -28.85 13.92
N THR A 148 -19.45 -27.54 14.23
CA THR A 148 -20.09 -26.99 15.43
C THR A 148 -21.37 -26.20 15.13
N GLY A 149 -21.69 -26.00 13.86
CA GLY A 149 -22.90 -25.31 13.40
C GLY A 149 -22.77 -23.78 13.44
N LYS A 150 -23.91 -23.07 13.32
CA LYS A 150 -23.97 -21.59 13.23
C LYS A 150 -23.51 -20.83 14.48
N ARG A 151 -23.34 -21.49 15.64
CA ARG A 151 -23.03 -20.82 16.91
C ARG A 151 -21.55 -20.45 17.07
N ASN A 152 -20.66 -21.09 16.32
CA ASN A 152 -19.23 -20.76 16.31
C ASN A 152 -18.82 -20.44 14.88
N CYS A 153 -18.78 -19.15 14.55
CA CYS A 153 -18.17 -18.73 13.31
C CYS A 153 -16.64 -18.80 13.45
N LEU A 154 -15.99 -19.44 12.48
CA LEU A 154 -14.54 -19.48 12.38
C LEU A 154 -14.01 -18.11 11.94
N SER A 155 -12.91 -17.69 12.55
CA SER A 155 -12.07 -16.60 12.05
C SER A 155 -11.43 -16.99 10.72
N LEU A 156 -10.89 -16.00 9.99
CA LEU A 156 -10.26 -16.24 8.69
C LEU A 156 -9.10 -17.26 8.73
N PRO A 157 -8.16 -17.21 9.70
CA PRO A 157 -7.11 -18.21 9.80
C PRO A 157 -7.63 -19.62 10.07
N GLU A 158 -8.62 -19.76 10.96
CA GLU A 158 -9.23 -21.04 11.31
C GLU A 158 -9.97 -21.64 10.12
N ALA A 159 -10.74 -20.81 9.41
CA ALA A 159 -11.44 -21.21 8.20
C ALA A 159 -10.48 -21.65 7.09
N LEU A 160 -9.30 -21.03 7.02
CA LEU A 160 -8.25 -21.41 6.08
C LEU A 160 -7.61 -22.75 6.45
N LYS A 161 -7.49 -23.05 7.75
CA LYS A 161 -7.01 -24.35 8.25
C LYS A 161 -8.04 -25.47 8.03
N SER A 162 -9.33 -25.16 8.11
CA SER A 162 -10.42 -26.12 7.90
C SER A 162 -10.81 -26.30 6.41
N GLY A 163 -10.23 -25.53 5.49
CA GLY A 163 -10.54 -25.62 4.06
C GLY A 163 -11.92 -25.07 3.68
N SER A 164 -12.41 -24.04 4.36
CA SER A 164 -13.76 -23.48 4.17
C SER A 164 -13.93 -22.65 2.89
N GLY A 165 -12.86 -22.45 2.10
CA GLY A 165 -12.88 -21.64 0.88
C GLY A 165 -11.59 -21.80 0.05
N SER A 166 -11.42 -20.95 -0.97
CA SER A 166 -10.22 -20.98 -1.82
C SER A 166 -8.98 -20.56 -1.02
N TYR A 167 -7.99 -21.45 -0.93
CA TYR A 167 -6.74 -21.18 -0.22
C TYR A 167 -6.05 -19.90 -0.72
N GLU A 168 -6.07 -19.66 -2.04
CA GLU A 168 -5.47 -18.46 -2.64
C GLU A 168 -6.20 -17.18 -2.22
N ALA A 169 -7.54 -17.18 -2.27
CA ALA A 169 -8.34 -16.02 -1.90
C ALA A 169 -8.24 -15.71 -0.40
N MET A 170 -8.37 -16.74 0.45
CA MET A 170 -8.31 -16.58 1.90
C MET A 170 -6.93 -16.15 2.38
N THR A 171 -5.85 -16.64 1.75
CA THR A 171 -4.49 -16.16 2.05
C THR A 171 -4.36 -14.68 1.71
N ARG A 172 -4.87 -14.22 0.56
CA ARG A 172 -4.89 -12.77 0.24
C ARG A 172 -5.73 -11.95 1.21
N PHE A 173 -6.88 -12.45 1.64
CA PHE A 173 -7.70 -11.75 2.63
C PHE A 173 -6.93 -11.55 3.94
N LEU A 174 -6.11 -12.53 4.31
CA LEU A 174 -5.27 -12.46 5.49
C LEU A 174 -4.10 -11.47 5.29
N GLU A 175 -3.49 -11.44 4.10
CA GLU A 175 -2.52 -10.39 3.73
C GLU A 175 -3.13 -8.99 3.91
N TYR A 176 -4.37 -8.76 3.46
CA TYR A 176 -5.04 -7.46 3.63
C TYR A 176 -5.26 -7.10 5.10
N GLN A 177 -5.78 -8.03 5.91
CA GLN A 177 -5.97 -7.77 7.35
C GLN A 177 -4.63 -7.41 8.02
N VAL A 178 -3.58 -8.20 7.76
CA VAL A 178 -2.25 -7.98 8.37
C VAL A 178 -1.65 -6.64 7.94
N VAL A 179 -1.72 -6.30 6.64
CA VAL A 179 -1.27 -4.97 6.15
C VAL A 179 -2.03 -3.85 6.85
N LEU A 180 -3.31 -4.05 7.15
CA LEU A 180 -4.17 -3.09 7.82
C LEU A 180 -4.06 -3.14 9.35
N GLY A 181 -3.06 -3.83 9.89
CA GLY A 181 -2.70 -3.78 11.30
C GLY A 181 -3.36 -4.86 12.17
N GLY A 182 -3.50 -6.09 11.64
CA GLY A 182 -3.72 -7.26 12.48
C GLY A 182 -4.56 -8.37 11.85
N VAL A 183 -4.87 -9.40 12.63
CA VAL A 183 -5.80 -10.46 12.26
C VAL A 183 -7.11 -10.22 13.02
N TYR A 184 -8.24 -10.34 12.31
CA TYR A 184 -9.55 -10.12 12.94
C TYR A 184 -10.06 -11.38 13.64
N ASP A 185 -10.38 -11.26 14.93
CA ASP A 185 -11.09 -12.28 15.71
C ASP A 185 -12.59 -11.99 15.68
N VAL A 186 -13.33 -12.90 15.05
CA VAL A 186 -14.79 -12.77 14.87
C VAL A 186 -15.54 -12.91 16.20
N GLN A 187 -15.04 -13.70 17.14
CA GLN A 187 -15.70 -13.95 18.41
C GLN A 187 -15.58 -12.72 19.33
N LYS A 188 -14.37 -12.15 19.41
CA LYS A 188 -14.11 -10.94 20.20
C LYS A 188 -14.47 -9.64 19.49
N ARG A 189 -14.67 -9.70 18.16
CA ARG A 189 -14.97 -8.55 17.29
C ARG A 189 -13.88 -7.47 17.32
N GLU A 190 -12.63 -7.91 17.41
CA GLU A 190 -11.47 -7.03 17.48
C GLU A 190 -10.34 -7.53 16.59
N PHE A 191 -9.44 -6.61 16.24
CA PHE A 191 -8.22 -6.95 15.54
C PHE A 191 -7.09 -7.14 16.55
N HIS A 192 -6.44 -8.30 16.47
CA HIS A 192 -5.21 -8.59 17.20
C HIS A 192 -4.00 -8.26 16.35
N SER A 193 -2.95 -7.70 16.96
CA SER A 193 -1.66 -7.62 16.30
C SER A 193 -1.18 -9.01 15.87
N LEU A 194 -0.24 -9.08 14.93
CA LEU A 194 0.21 -10.38 14.45
C LEU A 194 0.87 -11.22 15.57
N HIS A 195 1.53 -10.56 16.52
CA HIS A 195 2.07 -11.19 17.72
C HIS A 195 0.96 -11.71 18.65
N GLU A 196 -0.01 -10.86 19.01
CA GLU A 196 -1.15 -11.26 19.84
C GLU A 196 -1.95 -12.40 19.21
N ALA A 197 -2.08 -12.41 17.88
CA ALA A 197 -2.78 -13.47 17.16
C ALA A 197 -2.04 -14.83 17.28
N VAL A 198 -0.70 -14.83 17.36
CA VAL A 198 0.08 -16.04 17.62
C VAL A 198 -0.08 -16.48 19.07
N ASP A 199 0.04 -15.55 20.03
CA ASP A 199 -0.10 -15.85 21.46
C ASP A 199 -1.49 -16.42 21.80
N ASN A 200 -2.54 -15.86 21.18
CA ASN A 200 -3.92 -16.31 21.33
C ASN A 200 -4.23 -17.59 20.52
N GLY A 201 -3.27 -18.11 19.75
CA GLY A 201 -3.44 -19.32 18.93
C GLY A 201 -4.36 -19.15 17.72
N LEU A 202 -4.71 -17.91 17.33
CA LEU A 202 -5.52 -17.63 16.13
C LEU A 202 -4.75 -17.99 14.86
N ILE A 203 -3.43 -17.77 14.85
CA ILE A 203 -2.57 -18.06 13.70
C ILE A 203 -1.30 -18.77 14.11
N GLU A 204 -0.83 -19.70 13.28
CA GLU A 204 0.43 -20.42 13.49
C GLU A 204 1.65 -19.51 13.29
N SER A 205 2.67 -19.62 14.15
CA SER A 205 3.85 -18.75 14.16
C SER A 205 4.56 -18.68 12.81
N ARG A 206 4.78 -19.84 12.16
CA ARG A 206 5.41 -19.89 10.82
C ARG A 206 4.61 -19.16 9.75
N LYS A 207 3.28 -19.13 9.87
CA LYS A 207 2.40 -18.41 8.94
C LYS A 207 2.43 -16.92 9.23
N ALA A 208 2.44 -16.54 10.50
CA ALA A 208 2.62 -15.16 10.92
C ALA A 208 3.94 -14.58 10.40
N GLU A 209 5.08 -15.27 10.57
CA GLU A 209 6.37 -14.82 10.04
C GLU A 209 6.33 -14.54 8.53
N ARG A 210 5.66 -15.40 7.75
CA ARG A 210 5.49 -15.19 6.31
C ARG A 210 4.62 -14.00 5.97
N LEU A 211 3.59 -13.73 6.77
CA LEU A 211 2.68 -12.60 6.56
C LEU A 211 3.32 -11.27 7.00
N ALA A 212 4.24 -11.31 7.98
CA ALA A 212 5.00 -10.14 8.40
C ALA A 212 5.95 -9.63 7.30
N ASP A 213 6.44 -10.53 6.44
CA ASP A 213 7.28 -10.17 5.29
C ASP A 213 6.43 -9.72 4.09
N PHE A 214 6.09 -8.42 4.06
CA PHE A 214 5.29 -7.81 2.99
C PHE A 214 5.93 -7.92 1.60
N SER A 215 7.24 -8.18 1.51
CA SER A 215 7.92 -8.37 0.22
C SER A 215 7.51 -9.66 -0.48
N ARG A 216 7.03 -10.65 0.29
CA ARG A 216 6.56 -11.97 -0.18
C ARG A 216 5.08 -11.99 -0.53
N HIS A 217 4.34 -10.92 -0.22
CA HIS A 217 2.93 -10.81 -0.55
C HIS A 217 2.70 -10.83 -2.05
N SER A 218 1.50 -11.23 -2.44
CA SER A 218 1.14 -11.39 -3.84
C SER A 218 1.15 -10.04 -4.60
N ARG A 219 1.88 -9.98 -5.72
CA ARG A 219 1.94 -8.80 -6.60
C ARG A 219 0.86 -8.84 -7.66
N GLN A 220 -0.39 -8.63 -7.24
CA GLN A 220 -1.57 -8.76 -8.11
C GLN A 220 -2.23 -7.43 -8.49
N LEU A 221 -1.69 -6.31 -8.00
CA LEU A 221 -2.26 -4.98 -8.21
C LEU A 221 -1.41 -4.18 -9.21
N THR A 222 -2.03 -3.22 -9.89
CA THR A 222 -1.33 -2.25 -10.75
C THR A 222 -1.36 -0.88 -10.08
N ASP A 223 -0.20 -0.28 -9.83
CA ASP A 223 -0.12 1.08 -9.29
C ASP A 223 -0.67 2.10 -10.32
N PRO A 224 -1.74 2.85 -9.97
CA PRO A 224 -2.38 3.79 -10.89
C PRO A 224 -1.56 5.06 -11.16
N ARG A 225 -0.38 5.22 -10.55
CA ARG A 225 0.57 6.31 -10.83
C ARG A 225 1.69 5.87 -11.77
N THR A 226 2.17 4.64 -11.60
CA THR A 226 3.39 4.15 -12.27
C THR A 226 3.15 3.06 -13.32
N ASN A 227 1.96 2.44 -13.39
CA ASN A 227 1.63 1.23 -14.17
C ASN A 227 2.41 -0.03 -13.77
N LEU A 228 3.18 -0.02 -12.69
CA LEU A 228 3.91 -1.20 -12.25
C LEU A 228 3.04 -2.15 -11.43
N THR A 229 3.35 -3.45 -11.54
CA THR A 229 2.76 -4.46 -10.66
C THR A 229 3.29 -4.30 -9.24
N THR A 230 2.40 -4.35 -8.26
CA THR A 230 2.69 -4.02 -6.87
C THR A 230 1.87 -4.86 -5.89
N THR A 231 2.22 -4.77 -4.61
CA THR A 231 1.51 -5.39 -3.48
C THR A 231 0.50 -4.40 -2.88
N TYR A 232 -0.41 -4.90 -2.06
CA TYR A 232 -1.38 -4.04 -1.36
C TYR A 232 -0.69 -3.10 -0.36
N SER A 233 0.29 -3.59 0.40
CA SER A 233 1.10 -2.79 1.34
C SER A 233 1.68 -1.53 0.70
N LYS A 234 2.29 -1.66 -0.49
CA LYS A 234 2.86 -0.53 -1.22
C LYS A 234 1.81 0.49 -1.68
N LEU A 235 0.60 0.05 -2.02
CA LEU A 235 -0.49 0.98 -2.33
C LEU A 235 -0.96 1.72 -1.09
N VAL A 236 -1.01 1.05 0.06
CA VAL A 236 -1.39 1.67 1.34
C VAL A 236 -0.34 2.68 1.79
N GLU A 237 0.96 2.37 1.66
CA GLU A 237 2.07 3.31 1.90
C GLU A 237 1.96 4.55 1.02
N ALA A 238 1.60 4.36 -0.26
CA ALA A 238 1.42 5.41 -1.26
C ALA A 238 0.14 6.25 -1.07
N ALA A 239 -0.82 5.76 -0.30
CA ALA A 239 -2.10 6.41 -0.06
C ALA A 239 -1.98 7.47 1.06
N TYR A 240 -2.90 8.42 1.04
CA TYR A 240 -2.97 9.51 2.01
C TYR A 240 -4.41 9.67 2.49
N LEU A 241 -4.60 10.35 3.62
CA LEU A 241 -5.94 10.68 4.08
C LEU A 241 -6.42 11.96 3.39
N ASP A 242 -7.56 11.87 2.72
CA ASP A 242 -8.22 13.04 2.18
C ASP A 242 -8.87 13.86 3.32
N SER A 243 -9.32 15.07 3.00
CA SER A 243 -10.14 15.96 3.81
C SER A 243 -11.33 15.28 4.49
N ALA A 244 -11.93 14.27 3.87
CA ALA A 244 -13.02 13.45 4.43
C ALA A 244 -12.54 12.41 5.47
N GLY A 245 -11.24 12.30 5.73
CA GLY A 245 -10.66 11.36 6.69
C GLY A 245 -10.65 9.90 6.21
N ILE A 246 -10.76 9.66 4.90
CA ILE A 246 -10.69 8.35 4.28
C ILE A 246 -9.37 8.16 3.53
N LEU A 247 -8.87 6.92 3.52
CA LEU A 247 -7.62 6.61 2.83
C LEU A 247 -7.83 6.59 1.32
N THR A 248 -7.13 7.47 0.61
CA THR A 248 -7.33 7.75 -0.82
C THR A 248 -6.03 7.53 -1.57
N LEU A 249 -6.13 6.89 -2.73
CA LEU A 249 -4.99 6.62 -3.61
C LEU A 249 -5.03 7.56 -4.83
N SER A 250 -3.96 8.31 -5.04
CA SER A 250 -3.81 9.14 -6.24
C SER A 250 -3.68 8.28 -7.50
N ALA A 251 -4.38 8.66 -8.56
CA ALA A 251 -4.35 8.01 -9.85
C ALA A 251 -4.18 9.01 -10.98
N TRP A 252 -3.51 8.56 -12.03
CA TRP A 252 -3.41 9.28 -13.30
C TRP A 252 -3.98 8.41 -14.43
N PRO A 253 -4.57 9.01 -15.47
CA PRO A 253 -4.90 8.30 -16.70
C PRO A 253 -3.69 7.53 -17.22
N ARG A 254 -3.93 6.32 -17.75
CA ARG A 254 -2.85 5.40 -18.13
C ARG A 254 -1.74 6.03 -19.01
N LYS A 255 -2.10 6.96 -19.89
CA LYS A 255 -1.18 7.68 -20.79
C LYS A 255 -0.30 8.72 -20.09
N GLN A 256 -0.70 9.19 -18.92
CA GLN A 256 -0.02 10.25 -18.15
C GLN A 256 0.77 9.70 -16.96
N ARG A 257 0.68 8.40 -16.70
CA ARG A 257 1.45 7.71 -15.65
C ARG A 257 2.95 7.81 -15.89
N SER A 258 3.70 7.96 -14.81
CA SER A 258 5.15 8.08 -14.84
C SER A 258 5.78 7.48 -13.59
N LEU A 259 7.05 7.14 -13.70
CA LEU A 259 7.86 6.58 -12.63
C LEU A 259 9.06 7.48 -12.40
N LYS A 260 9.25 7.92 -11.16
CA LYS A 260 10.46 8.64 -10.73
C LYS A 260 11.49 7.63 -10.23
N LEU A 261 12.67 7.64 -10.84
CA LEU A 261 13.82 6.82 -10.45
C LEU A 261 14.64 7.54 -9.37
N GLU A 262 15.46 6.79 -8.64
CA GLU A 262 16.39 7.32 -7.63
C GLU A 262 17.40 8.32 -8.21
N SER A 263 17.73 8.18 -9.49
CA SER A 263 18.55 9.14 -10.24
C SER A 263 17.87 10.49 -10.50
N GLY A 264 16.63 10.68 -10.05
CA GLY A 264 15.80 11.85 -10.31
C GLY A 264 15.12 11.85 -11.69
N LEU A 265 15.43 10.86 -12.54
CA LEU A 265 14.83 10.73 -13.86
C LEU A 265 13.36 10.31 -13.77
N THR A 266 12.50 10.98 -14.52
CA THR A 266 11.08 10.61 -14.65
C THR A 266 10.85 9.89 -15.98
N VAL A 267 10.49 8.62 -15.91
CA VAL A 267 10.17 7.79 -17.08
C VAL A 267 8.66 7.72 -17.25
N ARG A 268 8.13 8.13 -18.40
CA ARG A 268 6.70 7.91 -18.69
C ARG A 268 6.43 6.43 -18.87
N ALA A 269 5.34 5.95 -18.29
CA ALA A 269 4.95 4.55 -18.41
C ALA A 269 4.65 4.16 -19.88
N SER A 270 4.24 5.12 -20.72
CA SER A 270 4.09 4.91 -22.16
C SER A 270 5.41 4.51 -22.84
N SER A 271 6.56 4.93 -22.31
CA SER A 271 7.88 4.63 -22.86
C SER A 271 8.37 3.21 -22.50
N LEU A 272 7.84 2.59 -21.44
CA LEU A 272 8.17 1.21 -21.04
C LEU A 272 7.46 0.16 -21.91
N ALA A 273 6.40 0.55 -22.64
CA ALA A 273 5.63 -0.36 -23.48
C ALA A 273 6.26 -0.63 -24.86
N SER A 274 7.31 0.10 -25.25
CA SER A 274 7.90 0.01 -26.60
C SER A 274 9.20 -0.82 -26.69
N SER A 275 9.75 -1.32 -25.59
CA SER A 275 11.05 -2.05 -25.63
C SER A 275 10.94 -3.55 -25.95
N ARG A 276 9.78 -4.05 -26.41
CA ARG A 276 9.62 -5.41 -26.94
C ARG A 276 9.49 -5.49 -28.46
N ALA A 277 9.74 -4.38 -29.18
CA ALA A 277 9.76 -4.37 -30.63
C ALA A 277 11.17 -4.66 -31.17
N SER A 278 11.27 -5.77 -31.91
CA SER A 278 12.32 -6.10 -32.87
C SER A 278 13.71 -6.49 -32.36
N SER A 279 13.83 -7.75 -31.95
CA SER A 279 15.03 -8.56 -32.21
C SER A 279 14.64 -9.86 -32.95
N ARG A 280 13.90 -9.73 -34.07
CA ARG A 280 13.91 -10.77 -35.10
C ARG A 280 14.84 -10.27 -36.20
N GLY A 281 16.08 -10.77 -36.17
CA GLY A 281 17.04 -10.56 -37.23
C GLY A 281 16.48 -11.10 -38.54
N THR A 282 16.14 -10.19 -39.44
CA THR A 282 16.05 -10.47 -40.88
C THR A 282 17.48 -10.62 -41.39
N SER A 283 17.95 -11.86 -41.50
CA SER A 283 19.12 -12.17 -42.33
C SER A 283 18.75 -11.93 -43.81
N PRO A 284 19.61 -11.28 -44.61
CA PRO A 284 19.36 -11.13 -46.04
C PRO A 284 19.49 -12.48 -46.74
N ALA A 285 18.58 -12.74 -47.68
CA ALA A 285 18.56 -13.94 -48.50
C ALA A 285 19.87 -14.05 -49.31
N ARG A 286 20.63 -15.14 -49.10
CA ARG A 286 21.74 -15.51 -49.98
C ARG A 286 21.16 -16.18 -51.22
N HIS A 287 21.37 -15.54 -52.36
CA HIS A 287 21.09 -16.05 -53.68
C HIS A 287 22.01 -17.26 -53.96
N LEU A 288 21.44 -18.47 -54.00
CA LEU A 288 22.14 -19.67 -54.44
C LEU A 288 21.96 -19.78 -55.96
N GLY A 289 23.05 -19.57 -56.69
CA GLY A 289 23.11 -19.74 -58.13
C GLY A 289 22.88 -21.20 -58.52
N THR A 290 21.94 -21.41 -59.43
CA THR A 290 21.77 -22.66 -60.16
C THR A 290 22.86 -22.76 -61.23
N PHE A 291 23.76 -23.73 -61.07
CA PHE A 291 24.63 -24.19 -62.15
C PHE A 291 23.82 -25.08 -63.10
N GLU A 292 23.86 -24.74 -64.38
CA GLU A 292 23.43 -25.56 -65.50
C GLU A 292 24.66 -26.26 -66.14
N ILE A 293 24.42 -27.16 -67.11
CA ILE A 293 25.32 -28.06 -67.87
C ILE A 293 25.32 -29.49 -67.28
N GLY A 294 25.00 -30.57 -68.00
CA GLY A 294 24.73 -30.78 -69.43
C GLY A 294 24.61 -32.29 -69.71
N GLN A 295 24.12 -32.61 -70.91
CA GLN A 295 23.87 -33.91 -71.56
C GLN A 295 24.89 -35.05 -71.22
N ILE A 296 24.53 -36.33 -71.24
CA ILE A 296 24.08 -37.19 -72.36
C ILE A 296 23.26 -38.37 -71.81
#